data_AF-A0A958UGY0-F1
#
_entry.id   AF-A0A958UGY0-F1
#
_cell.length_a   1.000
_cell.length_b   1.000
_cell.length_c   1.000
_cell.angle_alpha   90.00
_cell.angle_beta   90.00
_cell.angle_gamma   90.00
#
_symmetry.space_group_name_H-M   'P 1'
#
loop_
_entity.id
_entity.type
_entity.pdbx_description
1 polymer ?
#
loop_
_entity_poly.entity_id
_entity_poly.type
_entity_poly.pdbx_seq_one_letter_code
_entity_poly.pdbx_strand_id
1 'polypeptide(L)'
;MKPNKIFIVISASILALFALLTLFLSSSIIFDWFGVRAKEGNYVLFIVGINFSCAILYLTAVYGFIFKKLWTFKVLLTALFILLLGFIGLLIHINNGNLYETKTVGAMVFRIVFTLIFLVIAKKTLKK
;
A
#
# COMPACT_ATOMS: atom_id res chain seq x y z
N MET A 1 21.55 -6.96 -16.71
CA MET A 1 21.75 -5.50 -16.71
C MET A 1 21.83 -5.03 -15.27
N LYS A 2 22.96 -4.48 -14.80
CA LYS A 2 23.03 -3.94 -13.43
C LYS A 2 22.01 -2.77 -13.33
N PRO A 3 21.13 -2.74 -12.32
CA PRO A 3 20.14 -1.68 -12.22
C PRO A 3 20.83 -0.35 -11.99
N ASN A 4 20.52 0.64 -12.83
CA ASN A 4 21.06 1.99 -12.70
C ASN A 4 20.67 2.56 -11.33
N LYS A 5 21.64 3.14 -10.61
CA LYS A 5 21.44 3.73 -9.28
C LYS A 5 20.29 4.75 -9.30
N ILE A 6 20.18 5.52 -10.38
CA ILE A 6 19.11 6.49 -10.64
C ILE A 6 17.73 5.82 -10.63
N PHE A 7 17.58 4.67 -11.29
CA PHE A 7 16.30 3.96 -11.36
C PHE A 7 15.80 3.49 -9.98
N ILE A 8 16.73 3.03 -9.13
CA ILE A 8 16.41 2.62 -7.76
C ILE A 8 15.95 3.81 -6.92
N VAL A 9 16.64 4.95 -7.04
CA VAL A 9 16.28 6.19 -6.32
C VAL A 9 14.91 6.70 -6.77
N ILE A 10 14.64 6.75 -8.07
CA ILE A 10 13.32 7.15 -8.60
C ILE A 10 12.22 6.23 -8.07
N SER A 11 12.44 4.92 -8.12
CA SER A 11 11.49 3.94 -7.58
C SER A 11 11.23 4.18 -6.09
N ALA A 12 12.30 4.35 -5.30
CA ALA A 12 12.19 4.63 -3.86
C ALA A 12 11.42 5.93 -3.59
N SER A 13 11.67 7.00 -4.35
CA SER A 13 10.97 8.28 -4.19
C SER A 13 9.48 8.18 -4.52
N ILE A 14 9.11 7.47 -5.60
CA ILE A 14 7.70 7.24 -5.96
C ILE A 14 7.00 6.43 -4.86
N LEU A 15 7.65 5.36 -4.37
CA LEU A 15 7.11 4.55 -3.29
C LEU A 15 6.96 5.36 -1.99
N ALA A 16 7.92 6.23 -1.70
CA ALA A 16 7.89 7.10 -0.51
C ALA A 16 6.72 8.09 -0.57
N LEU A 17 6.55 8.78 -1.70
CA LEU A 17 5.43 9.69 -1.92
C LEU A 17 4.09 8.96 -1.74
N PHE A 18 3.94 7.80 -2.35
CA PHE A 18 2.72 7.00 -2.24
C PHE A 18 2.46 6.53 -0.79
N ALA A 19 3.51 6.09 -0.09
CA ALA A 19 3.42 5.62 1.28
C ALA A 19 3.04 6.75 2.23
N LEU A 20 3.66 7.93 2.11
CA LEU A 20 3.36 9.10 2.93
C LEU A 20 1.94 9.60 2.70
N LEU A 21 1.51 9.70 1.43
CA LEU A 21 0.13 10.07 1.11
C LEU A 21 -0.87 9.07 1.69
N THR A 22 -0.62 7.77 1.55
CA THR A 22 -1.49 6.72 2.10
C THR A 22 -1.53 6.76 3.63
N LEU A 23 -0.38 6.97 4.27
CA LEU A 23 -0.27 7.09 5.72
C LEU A 23 -1.07 8.29 6.22
N PHE A 24 -0.92 9.45 5.57
CA PHE A 24 -1.65 10.68 5.91
C PHE A 24 -3.16 10.50 5.76
N LEU A 25 -3.62 9.99 4.61
CA LEU A 25 -5.06 9.76 4.38
C LEU A 25 -5.64 8.77 5.40
N SER A 26 -4.95 7.63 5.62
CA SER A 26 -5.46 6.60 6.52
C SER A 26 -5.43 7.04 7.98
N SER A 27 -4.39 7.76 8.41
CA SER A 27 -4.32 8.34 9.76
C SER A 27 -5.36 9.44 9.98
N SER A 28 -5.62 10.28 8.97
CA SER A 28 -6.66 11.30 9.06
C SER A 28 -8.04 10.68 9.31
N ILE A 29 -8.32 9.51 8.74
CA ILE A 29 -9.57 8.80 8.97
C ILE A 29 -9.55 8.09 10.34
N ILE A 30 -8.46 7.40 10.69
CA ILE A 30 -8.37 6.65 11.97
C ILE A 30 -8.41 7.58 13.18
N PHE A 31 -7.75 8.73 13.13
CA PHE A 31 -7.67 9.68 14.23
C PHE A 31 -8.64 10.86 14.09
N ASP A 32 -9.49 10.84 13.07
CA ASP A 32 -10.44 11.91 12.73
C ASP A 32 -9.81 13.30 12.66
N TRP A 33 -8.63 13.37 12.05
CA TRP A 33 -7.97 14.66 11.83
C TRP A 33 -8.87 15.52 10.97
N PHE A 34 -9.06 16.78 11.38
CA PHE A 34 -9.84 17.78 10.64
C PHE A 34 -11.31 17.39 10.39
N GLY A 35 -11.88 16.47 11.17
CA GLY A 35 -13.27 16.03 11.02
C GLY A 35 -13.53 15.32 9.68
N VAL A 36 -12.50 14.69 9.10
CA VAL A 36 -12.56 14.05 7.78
C VAL A 36 -13.49 12.84 7.79
N ARG A 37 -13.74 12.20 8.95
CA ARG A 37 -14.68 11.07 9.03
C ARG A 37 -16.11 11.42 8.63
N ALA A 38 -16.53 12.67 8.83
CA ALA A 38 -17.87 13.13 8.45
C ALA A 38 -17.99 13.43 6.93
N LYS A 39 -16.85 13.57 6.24
CA LYS A 39 -16.76 13.87 4.80
C LYS A 39 -16.54 12.63 3.95
N GLU A 40 -15.89 11.61 4.50
CA GLU A 40 -15.83 10.29 3.89
C GLU A 40 -17.13 9.53 4.21
N GLY A 41 -17.83 9.02 3.18
CA GLY A 41 -19.13 8.38 3.34
C GLY A 41 -19.05 6.98 3.94
N ASN A 42 -19.49 5.97 3.19
CA ASN A 42 -19.52 4.57 3.66
C ASN A 42 -18.20 3.86 3.36
N TYR A 43 -17.11 4.37 3.96
CA TYR A 43 -15.82 3.70 3.89
C TYR A 43 -15.75 2.57 4.92
N VAL A 44 -14.97 1.54 4.60
CA VAL A 44 -14.86 0.36 5.45
C VAL A 44 -13.64 0.50 6.36
N LEU A 45 -13.88 0.73 7.66
CA LEU A 45 -12.82 1.08 8.63
C LEU A 45 -11.68 0.05 8.69
N PHE A 46 -11.98 -1.26 8.57
CA PHE A 46 -10.92 -2.28 8.58
C PHE A 46 -9.97 -2.13 7.38
N ILE A 47 -10.45 -1.66 6.23
CA ILE A 47 -9.64 -1.44 5.02
C ILE A 47 -8.70 -0.25 5.23
N VAL A 48 -9.16 0.77 5.94
CA VAL A 48 -8.32 1.90 6.33
C VAL A 48 -7.17 1.43 7.23
N GLY A 49 -7.44 0.54 8.19
CA GLY A 49 -6.40 -0.08 9.03
C GLY A 49 -5.39 -0.92 8.24
N ILE A 50 -5.87 -1.68 7.25
CA ILE A 50 -5.02 -2.44 6.32
C ILE A 50 -4.12 -1.50 5.49
N ASN A 51 -4.70 -0.42 4.95
CA ASN A 51 -3.98 0.58 4.16
C ASN A 51 -2.91 1.29 5.01
N PHE A 52 -3.23 1.65 6.25
CA PHE A 52 -2.30 2.24 7.20
C PHE A 52 -1.11 1.31 7.47
N SER A 53 -1.39 0.04 7.74
CA SER A 53 -0.35 -0.98 7.96
C SER A 53 0.55 -1.15 6.73
N CYS A 54 -0.04 -1.18 5.53
CA CYS A 54 0.72 -1.27 4.28
C CYS A 54 1.60 -0.05 4.04
N ALA A 55 1.15 1.16 4.40
CA ALA A 55 1.96 2.36 4.27
C ALA A 55 3.26 2.29 5.08
N ILE A 56 3.20 1.76 6.31
CA ILE A 56 4.38 1.53 7.15
C ILE A 56 5.34 0.52 6.49
N LEU A 57 4.80 -0.57 5.92
CA LEU A 57 5.59 -1.54 5.18
C LEU A 57 6.24 -0.93 3.93
N TYR A 58 5.54 -0.04 3.22
CA TYR A 58 6.10 0.67 2.07
C TYR A 58 7.23 1.62 2.47
N LEU A 59 7.10 2.38 3.56
CA LEU A 59 8.21 3.19 4.09
C LEU A 59 9.42 2.32 4.45
N THR A 60 9.19 1.15 5.04
CA THR A 60 10.26 0.16 5.32
C THR A 60 10.89 -0.34 4.02
N ALA A 61 10.11 -0.56 2.97
CA ALA A 61 10.60 -0.96 1.65
C ALA A 61 11.39 0.15 0.95
N VAL A 62 11.02 1.43 1.11
CA VAL A 62 11.80 2.59 0.63
C VAL A 62 13.22 2.55 1.19
N TYR A 63 13.35 2.36 2.51
CA TYR A 63 14.66 2.18 3.15
C TYR A 63 15.41 1.00 2.53
N GLY A 64 14.73 -0.13 2.35
CA GLY A 64 15.28 -1.31 1.69
C GLY A 64 15.81 -1.07 0.26
N PHE A 65 15.09 -0.28 -0.55
CA PHE A 65 15.51 0.11 -1.90
C PHE A 65 16.77 0.98 -1.89
N ILE A 66 16.82 2.02 -1.06
CA ILE A 66 17.96 2.95 -0.98
C ILE A 66 19.25 2.21 -0.61
N PHE A 67 19.16 1.29 0.36
CA PHE A 67 20.31 0.50 0.84
C PHE A 67 20.49 -0.84 0.11
N LYS A 68 19.75 -1.08 -0.98
CA LYS A 68 19.81 -2.28 -1.84
C LYS A 68 19.74 -3.61 -1.08
N LYS A 69 18.84 -3.71 -0.10
CA LYS A 69 18.78 -4.87 0.78
C LYS A 69 17.79 -5.94 0.27
N LEU A 70 18.16 -7.21 0.34
CA LEU A 70 17.35 -8.34 -0.17
C LEU A 70 15.99 -8.52 0.56
N TRP A 71 15.91 -8.18 1.84
CA TRP A 71 14.66 -8.22 2.63
C TRP A 71 13.55 -7.30 2.10
N THR A 72 13.85 -6.29 1.27
CA THR A 72 12.85 -5.41 0.65
C THR A 72 11.78 -6.19 -0.10
N PHE A 73 12.20 -7.27 -0.79
CA PHE A 73 11.27 -8.16 -1.48
C PHE A 73 10.30 -8.83 -0.50
N LYS A 74 10.81 -9.32 0.65
CA LYS A 74 9.98 -9.96 1.67
C LYS A 74 8.98 -8.96 2.28
N VAL A 75 9.42 -7.71 2.53
CA VAL A 75 8.55 -6.65 3.06
C VAL A 75 7.40 -6.32 2.08
N LEU A 76 7.71 -6.14 0.79
CA LEU A 76 6.67 -5.91 -0.22
C LEU A 76 5.75 -7.11 -0.40
N LEU A 77 6.28 -8.33 -0.29
CA LEU A 77 5.48 -9.55 -0.37
C LEU A 77 4.52 -9.65 0.83
N THR A 78 4.96 -9.29 2.03
CA THR A 78 4.08 -9.24 3.21
C THR A 78 2.98 -8.19 3.05
N ALA A 79 3.30 -7.00 2.50
CA ALA A 79 2.30 -5.98 2.22
C ALA A 79 1.26 -6.46 1.20
N LEU A 80 1.70 -7.15 0.14
CA LEU A 80 0.80 -7.73 -0.85
C LEU A 80 -0.14 -8.77 -0.22
N PHE A 81 0.37 -9.62 0.66
CA PHE A 81 -0.46 -10.63 1.33
C PHE A 81 -1.54 -10.00 2.22
N ILE A 82 -1.17 -8.97 2.98
CA ILE A 82 -2.11 -8.20 3.82
C ILE A 82 -3.19 -7.54 2.94
N LEU A 83 -2.81 -6.96 1.80
CA LEU A 83 -3.77 -6.39 0.85
C LEU A 83 -4.74 -7.44 0.28
N LEU A 84 -4.24 -8.62 -0.09
CA LEU A 84 -5.08 -9.69 -0.63
C LEU A 84 -6.07 -10.21 0.43
N LEU A 85 -5.63 -10.39 1.67
CA LEU A 85 -6.52 -10.73 2.79
C LEU A 85 -7.58 -9.65 3.00
N GLY A 86 -7.18 -8.38 2.95
CA GLY A 86 -8.11 -7.26 3.00
C GLY A 86 -9.13 -7.29 1.87
N PHE A 87 -8.69 -7.60 0.66
CA PHE A 87 -9.55 -7.64 -0.52
C PHE A 87 -10.58 -8.77 -0.43
N ILE A 88 -10.16 -9.95 0.04
CA ILE A 88 -11.08 -11.05 0.34
C ILE A 88 -12.10 -10.61 1.40
N GLY A 89 -11.64 -9.98 2.48
CA GLY A 89 -12.52 -9.43 3.52
C GLY A 89 -13.52 -8.40 2.97
N LEU A 90 -13.09 -7.55 2.03
CA LEU A 90 -13.96 -6.57 1.36
C LEU A 90 -15.02 -7.26 0.51
N LEU A 91 -14.65 -8.29 -0.26
CA LEU A 91 -15.59 -9.04 -1.09
C LEU A 91 -16.66 -9.74 -0.23
N ILE A 92 -16.27 -10.33 0.90
CA ILE A 92 -17.22 -10.92 1.86
C ILE A 92 -18.15 -9.83 2.41
N HIS A 93 -17.61 -8.67 2.77
CA HIS A 93 -18.41 -7.54 3.27
C HIS A 93 -19.45 -7.06 2.25
N ILE A 94 -19.07 -6.97 0.97
CA ILE A 94 -19.96 -6.62 -0.14
C ILE A 94 -21.03 -7.70 -0.36
N ASN A 95 -20.64 -8.98 -0.35
CA ASN A 95 -21.55 -10.09 -0.59
C ASN A 95 -22.61 -10.24 0.52
N ASN A 96 -22.30 -9.79 1.74
CA ASN A 96 -23.24 -9.72 2.86
C ASN A 96 -24.25 -8.55 2.73
N GLY A 97 -24.24 -7.79 1.63
CA GLY A 97 -25.19 -6.71 1.37
C GLY A 97 -24.88 -5.40 2.10
N ASN A 98 -23.68 -5.25 2.67
CA ASN A 98 -23.30 -4.01 3.34
C ASN A 98 -23.03 -2.89 2.35
N LEU A 99 -23.30 -1.65 2.78
CA LEU A 99 -23.00 -0.45 2.00
C LEU A 99 -21.50 -0.34 1.76
N TYR A 100 -21.10 -0.20 0.50
CA TYR A 100 -19.71 0.02 0.12
C TYR A 100 -19.64 1.13 -0.93
N GLU A 101 -18.56 1.91 -0.89
CA GLU A 101 -18.24 2.79 -2.00
C GLU A 101 -17.43 2.05 -3.06
N THR A 102 -17.79 2.22 -4.33
CA THR A 102 -17.03 1.71 -5.48
C THR A 102 -15.58 2.21 -5.49
N LYS A 103 -15.36 3.40 -4.91
CA LYS A 103 -14.03 3.99 -4.69
C LYS A 103 -13.13 3.09 -3.83
N THR A 104 -13.67 2.38 -2.85
CA THR A 104 -12.92 1.48 -1.96
C THR A 104 -12.37 0.28 -2.71
N VAL A 105 -13.18 -0.31 -3.60
CA VAL A 105 -12.75 -1.42 -4.47
C VAL A 105 -11.65 -0.95 -5.42
N GLY A 106 -11.86 0.18 -6.10
CA GLY A 106 -10.85 0.76 -7.01
C GLY A 106 -9.54 1.07 -6.29
N ALA A 107 -9.60 1.65 -5.08
CA ALA A 107 -8.43 1.98 -4.28
C ALA A 107 -7.66 0.74 -3.79
N MET A 108 -8.33 -0.38 -3.53
CA MET A 108 -7.68 -1.64 -3.20
C MET A 108 -6.99 -2.27 -4.41
N VAL A 109 -7.68 -2.35 -5.54
CA VAL A 109 -7.10 -2.91 -6.78
C VAL A 109 -5.86 -2.12 -7.19
N PHE A 110 -5.94 -0.79 -7.14
CA PHE A 110 -4.80 0.09 -7.40
C PHE A 110 -3.60 -0.24 -6.49
N ARG A 111 -3.82 -0.40 -5.18
CA ARG A 111 -2.77 -0.76 -4.23
C ARG A 111 -2.14 -2.12 -4.53
N ILE A 112 -2.94 -3.13 -4.86
CA ILE A 112 -2.44 -4.47 -5.20
C ILE A 112 -1.54 -4.40 -6.44
N VAL A 113 -2.01 -3.74 -7.51
CA VAL A 113 -1.23 -3.58 -8.75
C VAL A 113 0.05 -2.78 -8.50
N PHE A 114 -0.05 -1.68 -7.76
CA PHE A 114 1.09 -0.84 -7.40
C PHE A 114 2.15 -1.63 -6.64
N THR A 115 1.75 -2.40 -5.63
CA THR A 115 2.67 -3.25 -4.85
C THR A 115 3.29 -4.36 -5.70
N LEU A 116 2.53 -4.97 -6.61
CA LEU A 116 3.05 -5.96 -7.56
C LEU A 116 4.14 -5.36 -8.45
N ILE A 117 3.94 -4.14 -8.98
CA ILE A 117 4.95 -3.42 -9.78
C ILE A 117 6.24 -3.26 -8.97
N PHE A 118 6.14 -2.76 -7.74
CA PHE A 118 7.30 -2.59 -6.85
C PHE A 118 7.96 -3.90 -6.45
N LEU A 119 7.19 -4.96 -6.29
CA LEU A 119 7.71 -6.29 -5.99
C LEU A 119 8.52 -6.87 -7.17
N VAL A 120 8.06 -6.65 -8.41
CA VAL A 120 8.80 -6.98 -9.63
C VAL A 120 10.07 -6.13 -9.75
N ILE A 121 9.98 -4.83 -9.47
CA ILE A 121 11.14 -3.93 -9.46
C ILE A 121 12.16 -4.40 -8.42
N ALA A 122 11.74 -4.69 -7.18
CA ALA A 122 12.61 -5.23 -6.14
C ALA A 122 13.29 -6.54 -6.58
N LYS A 123 12.53 -7.47 -7.17
CA LYS A 123 13.07 -8.74 -7.67
C LYS A 123 14.10 -8.52 -8.78
N LYS A 124 13.90 -7.57 -9.71
CA LYS A 124 14.84 -7.29 -10.81
C LYS A 124 16.08 -6.50 -10.37
N THR A 125 15.93 -5.62 -9.37
CA THR A 125 16.98 -4.67 -8.97
C THR A 125 17.81 -5.15 -7.78
N LEU A 126 17.25 -5.99 -6.92
CA LEU A 126 17.91 -6.44 -5.69
C LEU A 126 18.37 -7.89 -5.77
N LYS A 127 17.76 -8.72 -6.63
CA LYS A 127 18.23 -10.08 -6.85
C LYS A 127 19.54 -10.03 -7.64
N LYS A 128 20.59 -10.55 -7.02
CA LYS A 128 21.93 -10.70 -7.61
C LYS A 128 21.90 -11.79 -8.68
#